data_AF-A0A8S8XQU6-F1
#
_entry.id   AF-A0A8S8XQU6-F1
#
_cell.length_a   1.000
_cell.length_b   1.000
_cell.length_c   1.000
_cell.angle_alpha   90.00
_cell.angle_beta   90.00
_cell.angle_gamma   90.00
#
_symmetry.space_group_name_H-M   'P 1'
#
loop_
_entity.id
_entity.type
_entity.pdbx_description
1 polymer ?
#
loop_
_entity_poly.entity_id
_entity_poly.type
_entity_poly.pdbx_seq_one_letter_code
_entity_poly.pdbx_strand_id
1 'polypeptide(L)'
;MVDDSTTWFFVPYDQLNHEIFPWSEGNRENNGLILIESRMKGNSLNYHKQKLALLLSNMRHFAAEAKELGHPVKYHFTDGNYHDSLADMHAEFGEINLVTPAERSLRVELMPLVEGGKIRLLPHDGWLTKREWFTETVGDKPPFRMDKFYQRVRKETGVLMQDGKPMGGKYSFDAENRLPWKGDPPAQRELFFGGRRN
;
A
#
# COMPACT_ATOMS: atom_id res chain seq x y z
N MET A 1 -27.63 19.88 -11.71
CA MET A 1 -27.53 18.54 -12.30
C MET A 1 -26.12 18.07 -12.03
N VAL A 2 -25.92 17.43 -10.87
CA VAL A 2 -24.69 16.71 -10.53
C VAL A 2 -25.03 15.24 -10.75
N ASP A 3 -24.20 14.58 -11.54
CA ASP A 3 -24.36 13.19 -11.98
C ASP A 3 -24.28 12.24 -10.77
N ASP A 4 -25.19 11.26 -10.75
CA ASP A 4 -25.68 10.54 -9.57
C ASP A 4 -25.04 9.14 -9.45
N SER A 5 -23.70 9.08 -9.41
CA SER A 5 -23.04 7.88 -8.89
C SER A 5 -21.65 8.21 -8.33
N THR A 6 -21.56 8.35 -7.01
CA THR A 6 -20.27 8.28 -6.30
C THR A 6 -19.56 6.99 -6.70
N THR A 7 -18.34 7.09 -7.19
CA THR A 7 -17.46 5.93 -7.42
C THR A 7 -16.86 5.52 -6.09
N TRP A 8 -17.12 4.30 -5.65
CA TRP A 8 -16.63 3.81 -4.35
C TRP A 8 -15.35 3.02 -4.49
N PHE A 9 -14.42 3.26 -3.57
CA PHE A 9 -13.13 2.59 -3.47
C PHE A 9 -12.99 1.93 -2.11
N PHE A 10 -12.70 0.63 -2.06
CA PHE A 10 -12.20 0.02 -0.84
C PHE A 10 -10.71 0.38 -0.67
N VAL A 11 -10.37 0.95 0.49
CA VAL A 11 -9.01 1.37 0.84
C VAL A 11 -8.47 0.45 1.95
N PRO A 12 -7.63 -0.54 1.62
CA PRO A 12 -6.92 -1.36 2.58
C PRO A 12 -5.97 -0.56 3.48
N TYR A 13 -5.62 -1.13 4.64
CA TYR A 13 -4.80 -0.49 5.66
C TYR A 13 -3.38 -0.09 5.21
N ASP A 14 -2.88 -0.63 4.10
CA ASP A 14 -1.55 -0.37 3.54
C ASP A 14 -1.56 0.58 2.32
N GLN A 15 -2.73 1.09 1.93
CA GLN A 15 -2.91 1.99 0.79
C GLN A 15 -3.39 3.39 1.19
N LEU A 16 -3.03 3.84 2.40
CA LEU A 16 -3.43 5.13 2.96
C LEU A 16 -2.60 6.27 2.36
N ASN A 17 -2.96 6.72 1.16
CA ASN A 17 -2.33 7.85 0.47
C ASN A 17 -3.37 8.66 -0.31
N HIS A 18 -3.32 9.99 -0.18
CA HIS A 18 -4.32 10.91 -0.78
C HIS A 18 -4.01 11.32 -2.23
N GLU A 19 -2.84 10.94 -2.76
CA GLU A 19 -2.32 11.52 -4.01
C GLU A 19 -2.08 10.47 -5.09
N ILE A 20 -1.52 9.31 -4.75
CA ILE A 20 -0.99 8.36 -5.76
C ILE A 20 -2.04 7.38 -6.31
N PHE A 21 -3.24 7.36 -5.76
CA PHE A 21 -4.27 6.37 -6.08
C PHE A 21 -5.48 7.01 -6.77
N PRO A 22 -6.26 6.24 -7.55
CA PRO A 22 -7.29 6.80 -8.46
C PRO A 22 -8.35 7.68 -7.79
N TRP A 23 -8.62 7.49 -6.49
CA TRP A 23 -9.55 8.36 -5.78
C TRP A 23 -9.07 9.82 -5.67
N SER A 24 -7.79 10.11 -5.87
CA SER A 24 -7.26 11.47 -5.89
C SER A 24 -7.61 12.23 -7.18
N GLU A 25 -8.05 11.52 -8.23
CA GLU A 25 -8.31 12.09 -9.55
C GLU A 25 -9.72 12.73 -9.64
N GLY A 26 -9.82 13.86 -10.35
CA GLY A 26 -11.10 14.52 -10.59
C GLY A 26 -11.69 15.18 -9.33
N ASN A 27 -13.03 15.23 -9.26
CA ASN A 27 -13.73 15.80 -8.09
C ASN A 27 -13.82 14.76 -6.97
N ARG A 28 -13.16 15.02 -5.83
CA ARG A 28 -13.16 14.14 -4.65
C ARG A 28 -14.54 13.86 -4.08
N GLU A 29 -15.50 14.79 -4.26
CA GLU A 29 -16.90 14.60 -3.83
C GLU A 29 -17.58 13.43 -4.55
N ASN A 30 -17.08 13.06 -5.74
CA ASN A 30 -17.58 11.94 -6.53
C ASN A 30 -16.82 10.63 -6.22
N ASN A 31 -15.80 10.65 -5.37
CA ASN A 31 -14.95 9.50 -5.06
C ASN A 31 -15.13 9.09 -3.59
N GLY A 32 -15.97 8.10 -3.33
CA GLY A 32 -16.25 7.59 -1.99
C GLY A 32 -15.19 6.60 -1.52
N LEU A 33 -14.77 6.70 -0.26
CA LEU A 33 -13.79 5.79 0.33
C LEU A 33 -14.42 4.89 1.39
N ILE A 34 -14.19 3.59 1.26
CA ILE A 34 -14.59 2.56 2.22
C ILE A 34 -13.35 2.13 3.00
N LEU A 35 -13.38 2.31 4.32
CA LEU A 35 -12.36 1.82 5.23
C LEU A 35 -12.99 0.85 6.23
N ILE A 36 -12.35 -0.30 6.42
CA ILE A 36 -12.90 -1.38 7.26
C ILE A 36 -11.88 -1.78 8.34
N GLU A 37 -12.24 -1.57 9.61
CA GLU A 37 -11.57 -2.19 10.75
C GLU A 37 -12.19 -3.56 11.02
N SER A 38 -11.46 -4.63 10.68
CA SER A 38 -11.87 -6.02 10.93
C SER A 38 -11.12 -6.60 12.13
N ARG A 39 -11.87 -7.05 13.15
CA ARG A 39 -11.29 -7.80 14.28
C ARG A 39 -10.68 -9.12 13.80
N MET A 40 -11.35 -9.84 12.90
CA MET A 40 -10.84 -11.09 12.33
C MET A 40 -9.50 -10.88 11.62
N LYS A 41 -9.37 -9.84 10.80
CA LYS A 41 -8.10 -9.49 10.14
C LYS A 41 -7.03 -9.12 11.15
N GLY A 42 -7.35 -8.27 12.13
CA GLY A 42 -6.43 -7.87 13.19
C GLY A 42 -5.90 -9.03 14.03
N ASN A 43 -6.64 -10.14 14.09
CA ASN A 43 -6.27 -11.37 14.80
C ASN A 43 -5.80 -12.51 13.87
N SER A 44 -5.73 -12.29 12.56
CA SER A 44 -5.36 -13.33 11.59
C SER A 44 -3.92 -13.82 11.73
N LEU A 45 -3.05 -13.02 12.36
CA LEU A 45 -1.69 -13.34 12.73
C LEU A 45 -1.35 -12.73 14.10
N ASN A 46 -0.26 -13.19 14.70
CA ASN A 46 0.28 -12.63 15.94
C ASN A 46 1.00 -11.29 15.70
N TYR A 47 0.27 -10.27 15.27
CA TYR A 47 0.84 -8.94 15.04
C TYR A 47 1.28 -8.27 16.36
N HIS A 48 2.41 -7.56 16.31
CA HIS A 48 2.86 -6.76 17.44
C HIS A 48 1.85 -5.64 17.76
N LYS A 49 1.59 -5.36 19.04
CA LYS A 49 0.59 -4.37 19.47
C LYS A 49 0.86 -2.97 18.90
N GLN A 50 2.12 -2.55 18.80
CA GLN A 50 2.49 -1.27 18.20
C GLN A 50 2.17 -1.22 16.70
N LYS A 51 2.31 -2.33 15.97
CA LYS A 51 1.93 -2.40 14.56
C LYS A 51 0.43 -2.23 14.40
N LEU A 52 -0.38 -2.95 15.19
CA LEU A 52 -1.84 -2.82 15.16
C LEU A 52 -2.29 -1.40 15.53
N ALA A 53 -1.71 -0.83 16.59
CA ALA A 53 -2.00 0.54 17.00
C ALA A 53 -1.67 1.55 15.88
N LEU A 54 -0.51 1.41 15.23
CA LEU A 54 -0.12 2.26 14.10
C LEU A 54 -1.10 2.13 12.94
N LEU A 55 -1.40 0.92 12.49
CA LEU A 55 -2.28 0.69 11.35
C LEU A 55 -3.70 1.21 11.60
N LEU A 56 -4.31 0.86 12.75
CA LEU A 56 -5.67 1.30 13.09
C LEU A 56 -5.72 2.81 13.31
N SER A 57 -4.73 3.39 13.99
CA SER A 57 -4.65 4.84 14.15
C SER A 57 -4.52 5.55 12.81
N ASN A 58 -3.64 5.05 11.92
CA ASN A 58 -3.43 5.66 10.61
C ASN A 58 -4.69 5.59 9.75
N MET A 59 -5.42 4.46 9.75
CA MET A 59 -6.71 4.33 9.04
C MET A 59 -7.74 5.36 9.53
N ARG A 60 -7.86 5.55 10.85
CA ARG A 60 -8.81 6.52 11.43
C ARG A 60 -8.47 7.96 11.05
N HIS A 61 -7.18 8.32 11.12
CA HIS A 61 -6.73 9.67 10.76
C HIS A 61 -6.89 9.90 9.26
N PHE A 62 -6.47 8.95 8.42
CA PHE A 62 -6.67 9.02 6.97
C PHE A 62 -8.16 9.20 6.61
N ALA A 63 -9.07 8.50 7.27
CA ALA A 63 -10.50 8.67 7.05
C ALA A 63 -11.02 10.07 7.44
N ALA A 64 -10.47 10.68 8.50
CA ALA A 64 -10.80 12.05 8.88
C ALA A 64 -10.25 13.05 7.86
N GLU A 65 -8.98 12.92 7.49
CA GLU A 65 -8.33 13.74 6.46
C GLU A 65 -9.05 13.64 5.11
N ALA A 66 -9.45 12.44 4.70
CA ALA A 66 -10.19 12.24 3.46
C ALA A 66 -11.54 12.98 3.46
N LYS A 67 -12.25 12.99 4.59
CA LYS A 67 -13.48 13.79 4.75
C LYS A 67 -13.20 15.28 4.62
N GLU A 68 -12.13 15.77 5.24
CA GLU A 68 -11.71 17.18 5.15
C GLU A 68 -11.33 17.57 3.70
N LEU A 69 -10.80 16.62 2.93
CA LEU A 69 -10.50 16.78 1.51
C LEU A 69 -11.74 16.68 0.60
N GLY A 70 -12.93 16.41 1.15
CA GLY A 70 -14.21 16.38 0.43
C GLY A 70 -14.68 14.99 -0.01
N HIS A 71 -13.99 13.92 0.36
CA HIS A 71 -14.45 12.56 0.05
C HIS A 71 -15.69 12.18 0.87
N PRO A 72 -16.71 11.53 0.26
CA PRO A 72 -17.63 10.67 0.99
C PRO A 72 -16.83 9.53 1.64
N VAL A 73 -17.04 9.28 2.93
CA VAL A 73 -16.29 8.23 3.65
C VAL A 73 -17.22 7.30 4.42
N LYS A 74 -17.20 6.02 4.06
CA LYS A 74 -17.81 4.91 4.81
C LYS A 74 -16.73 4.26 5.67
N TYR A 75 -16.76 4.57 6.96
CA TYR A 75 -15.93 3.89 7.95
C TYR A 75 -16.72 2.78 8.63
N HIS A 76 -16.27 1.53 8.53
CA HIS A 76 -16.98 0.37 9.02
C HIS A 76 -16.13 -0.43 10.00
N PHE A 77 -16.73 -0.79 11.13
CA PHE A 77 -16.15 -1.75 12.07
C PHE A 77 -16.90 -3.07 11.96
N THR A 78 -16.17 -4.18 11.94
CA THR A 78 -16.74 -5.53 11.91
C THR A 78 -15.91 -6.49 12.74
N ASP A 79 -16.59 -7.47 13.33
CA ASP A 79 -15.90 -8.63 13.91
C ASP A 79 -15.57 -9.70 12.84
N GLY A 80 -16.18 -9.61 11.66
CA GLY A 80 -16.02 -10.53 10.53
C GLY A 80 -14.89 -10.19 9.55
N ASN A 81 -14.95 -10.77 8.35
CA ASN A 81 -13.95 -10.61 7.30
C ASN A 81 -14.31 -9.44 6.33
N TYR A 82 -13.42 -9.11 5.40
CA TYR A 82 -13.65 -8.07 4.39
C TYR A 82 -14.62 -8.52 3.30
N HIS A 83 -14.58 -9.80 2.91
CA HIS A 83 -15.44 -10.36 1.87
C HIS A 83 -16.93 -10.08 2.16
N ASP A 84 -17.41 -10.48 3.34
CA ASP A 84 -18.83 -10.37 3.70
C ASP A 84 -19.24 -8.90 3.83
N SER A 85 -18.43 -8.08 4.48
CA SER A 85 -18.67 -6.63 4.58
C SER A 85 -18.75 -5.94 3.22
N LEU A 86 -17.86 -6.28 2.28
CA LEU A 86 -17.86 -5.69 0.94
C LEU A 86 -18.98 -6.26 0.06
N ALA A 87 -19.36 -7.53 0.25
CA ALA A 87 -20.53 -8.12 -0.42
C ALA A 87 -21.82 -7.41 -0.02
N ASP A 88 -21.99 -7.10 1.27
CA ASP A 88 -23.14 -6.34 1.77
C ASP A 88 -23.12 -4.90 1.26
N MET A 89 -21.96 -4.23 1.30
CA MET A 89 -21.81 -2.87 0.81
C MET A 89 -22.02 -2.74 -0.70
N HIS A 90 -21.73 -3.77 -1.49
CA HIS A 90 -22.05 -3.78 -2.92
C HIS A 90 -23.55 -3.58 -3.19
N ALA A 91 -24.43 -4.08 -2.31
CA ALA A 91 -25.87 -3.86 -2.45
C ALA A 91 -26.27 -2.39 -2.23
N GLU A 92 -25.50 -1.64 -1.44
CA GLU A 92 -25.71 -0.21 -1.16
C GLU A 92 -25.05 0.69 -2.22
N PHE A 93 -23.84 0.33 -2.65
CA PHE A 93 -22.94 1.21 -3.40
C PHE A 93 -22.70 0.79 -4.86
N GLY A 94 -23.18 -0.38 -5.28
CA GLY A 94 -22.85 -0.94 -6.58
C GLY A 94 -21.43 -1.47 -6.65
N GLU A 95 -20.84 -1.48 -7.85
CA GLU A 95 -19.47 -1.96 -8.07
C GLU A 95 -18.45 -1.16 -7.24
N ILE A 96 -17.59 -1.87 -6.50
CA ILE A 96 -16.55 -1.27 -5.65
C ILE A 96 -15.19 -1.39 -6.34
N ASN A 97 -14.47 -0.29 -6.46
CA ASN A 97 -13.12 -0.29 -7.01
C ASN A 97 -12.11 -0.68 -5.93
N LEU A 98 -11.10 -1.46 -6.31
CA LEU A 98 -10.03 -1.90 -5.41
C LEU A 98 -8.68 -1.83 -6.13
N VAL A 99 -7.77 -0.99 -5.65
CA VAL A 99 -6.37 -1.04 -6.08
C VAL A 99 -5.76 -2.36 -5.62
N THR A 100 -5.15 -3.08 -6.55
CA THR A 100 -4.67 -4.46 -6.34
C THR A 100 -3.87 -4.60 -5.04
N PRO A 101 -4.36 -5.38 -4.06
CA PRO A 101 -3.68 -5.54 -2.77
C PRO A 101 -2.29 -6.16 -2.91
N ALA A 102 -1.33 -5.69 -2.12
CA ALA A 102 0.01 -6.28 -2.05
C ALA A 102 0.00 -7.65 -1.37
N GLU A 103 -0.87 -7.83 -0.37
CA GLU A 103 -0.97 -9.09 0.37
C GLU A 103 -1.76 -10.16 -0.39
N ARG A 104 -1.18 -11.37 -0.51
CA ARG A 104 -1.85 -12.50 -1.17
C ARG A 104 -3.14 -12.92 -0.46
N SER A 105 -3.17 -12.89 0.87
CA SER A 105 -4.35 -13.32 1.64
C SER A 105 -5.57 -12.45 1.31
N LEU A 106 -5.40 -11.12 1.25
CA LEU A 106 -6.47 -10.20 0.89
C LEU A 106 -6.94 -10.40 -0.57
N ARG A 107 -6.00 -10.63 -1.50
CA ARG A 107 -6.37 -10.97 -2.89
C ARG A 107 -7.19 -12.25 -2.98
N VAL A 108 -6.82 -13.28 -2.21
CA VAL A 108 -7.55 -14.56 -2.19
C VAL A 108 -8.93 -14.40 -1.56
N GLU A 109 -9.02 -13.68 -0.44
CA GLU A 109 -10.27 -13.41 0.26
C GLU A 109 -11.29 -12.67 -0.62
N LEU A 110 -10.83 -11.70 -1.41
CA LEU A 110 -11.70 -10.87 -2.25
C LEU A 110 -11.89 -11.41 -3.68
N MET A 111 -11.13 -12.43 -4.09
CA MET A 111 -11.22 -13.01 -5.44
C MET A 111 -12.66 -13.38 -5.84
N PRO A 112 -13.49 -14.01 -4.99
CA PRO A 112 -14.86 -14.33 -5.36
C PRO A 112 -15.72 -13.10 -5.71
N LEU A 113 -15.46 -11.95 -5.07
CA LEU A 113 -16.16 -10.70 -5.38
C LEU A 113 -15.67 -10.07 -6.69
N VAL A 114 -14.39 -10.25 -7.01
CA VAL A 114 -13.80 -9.81 -8.28
C VAL A 114 -14.36 -10.65 -9.43
N GLU A 115 -14.31 -11.98 -9.31
CA GLU A 115 -14.85 -12.90 -10.32
C GLU A 115 -16.37 -12.76 -10.48
N GLY A 116 -17.07 -12.40 -9.41
CA GLY A 116 -18.50 -12.10 -9.41
C GLY A 116 -18.89 -10.70 -9.90
N GLY A 117 -17.92 -9.86 -10.34
CA GLY A 117 -18.19 -8.51 -10.86
C GLY A 117 -18.66 -7.49 -9.82
N LYS A 118 -18.50 -7.78 -8.53
CA LYS A 118 -18.84 -6.86 -7.44
C LYS A 118 -17.68 -5.90 -7.12
N ILE A 119 -16.46 -6.38 -7.32
CA ILE A 119 -15.24 -5.59 -7.15
C ILE A 119 -14.52 -5.48 -8.49
N ARG A 120 -14.19 -4.25 -8.88
CA ARG A 120 -13.31 -3.96 -10.01
C ARG A 120 -11.87 -3.75 -9.52
N LEU A 121 -10.96 -4.62 -9.95
CA LEU A 121 -9.54 -4.47 -9.63
C LEU A 121 -8.88 -3.40 -10.52
N LEU A 122 -8.15 -2.50 -9.87
CA LEU A 122 -7.33 -1.47 -10.49
C LEU A 122 -5.83 -1.79 -10.31
N PRO A 123 -4.95 -1.33 -11.22
CA PRO A 123 -3.50 -1.48 -11.07
C PRO A 123 -3.00 -0.72 -9.83
N HIS A 124 -1.86 -1.17 -9.30
CA HIS A 124 -1.22 -0.54 -8.14
C HIS A 124 0.00 0.28 -8.59
N ASP A 125 -0.14 1.60 -8.65
CA ASP A 125 0.88 2.48 -9.21
C ASP A 125 1.97 2.91 -8.22
N GLY A 126 1.89 2.48 -6.96
CA GLY A 126 2.93 2.74 -5.95
C GLY A 126 4.24 1.95 -6.11
N TRP A 127 4.42 1.15 -7.17
CA TRP A 127 5.64 0.38 -7.41
C TRP A 127 6.51 1.04 -8.49
N LEU A 128 7.79 1.25 -8.18
CA LEU A 128 8.78 1.71 -9.18
C LEU A 128 9.01 0.68 -10.29
N THR A 129 8.77 -0.60 -10.00
CA THR A 129 9.12 -1.71 -10.88
C THR A 129 7.87 -2.45 -11.35
N LYS A 130 7.93 -2.90 -12.60
CA LYS A 130 6.92 -3.79 -13.18
C LYS A 130 7.22 -5.24 -12.85
N ARG A 131 6.18 -6.09 -12.78
CA ARG A 131 6.34 -7.52 -12.47
C ARG A 131 7.15 -8.23 -13.56
N GLU A 132 6.94 -7.83 -14.81
CA GLU A 132 7.58 -8.36 -16.01
C GLU A 132 9.09 -8.13 -15.97
N TRP A 133 9.53 -6.97 -15.47
CA TRP A 133 10.96 -6.67 -15.31
C TRP A 133 11.65 -7.70 -14.41
N PHE A 134 10.97 -8.19 -13.37
CA PHE A 134 11.52 -9.22 -12.50
C PHE A 134 11.62 -10.56 -13.23
N THR A 135 10.49 -11.05 -13.78
CA THR A 135 10.43 -12.38 -14.41
C THR A 135 11.34 -12.49 -15.64
N GLU A 136 11.44 -11.44 -16.45
CA GLU A 136 12.33 -11.41 -17.61
C GLU A 136 13.81 -11.38 -17.21
N THR A 137 14.14 -10.87 -16.01
CA THR A 137 15.55 -10.72 -15.58
C THR A 137 16.07 -11.94 -14.85
N VAL A 138 15.26 -12.53 -13.97
CA VAL A 138 15.70 -13.62 -13.09
C VAL A 138 14.99 -14.95 -13.36
N GLY A 139 14.05 -14.99 -14.32
CA GLY A 139 13.24 -16.16 -14.62
C GLY A 139 12.13 -16.41 -13.61
N ASP A 140 11.45 -17.54 -13.76
CA ASP A 140 10.35 -18.02 -12.92
C ASP A 140 10.77 -19.10 -11.91
N LYS A 141 12.05 -19.53 -11.95
CA LYS A 141 12.60 -20.60 -11.12
C LYS A 141 13.82 -20.14 -10.32
N PRO A 142 13.97 -20.60 -9.07
CA PRO A 142 15.12 -20.26 -8.24
C PRO A 142 16.42 -20.87 -8.78
N PRO A 143 17.58 -20.31 -8.41
CA PRO A 143 17.77 -19.22 -7.45
C PRO A 143 17.57 -17.82 -8.07
N PHE A 144 16.75 -16.99 -7.42
CA PHE A 144 16.59 -15.58 -7.79
C PHE A 144 17.73 -14.74 -7.21
N ARG A 145 18.33 -13.86 -8.02
CA ARG A 145 19.41 -12.96 -7.57
C ARG A 145 19.05 -11.49 -7.78
N MET A 146 19.21 -10.71 -6.71
CA MET A 146 18.84 -9.28 -6.70
C MET A 146 19.80 -8.40 -7.49
N ASP A 147 21.06 -8.82 -7.65
CA ASP A 147 22.10 -8.06 -8.36
C ASP A 147 21.69 -7.75 -9.82
N LYS A 148 21.21 -8.75 -10.55
CA LYS A 148 20.75 -8.59 -11.95
C LYS A 148 19.49 -7.73 -12.03
N PHE A 149 18.53 -7.98 -11.15
CA PHE A 149 17.29 -7.20 -11.13
C PHE A 149 17.56 -5.73 -10.79
N TYR A 150 18.44 -5.46 -9.81
CA TYR A 150 18.85 -4.10 -9.45
C TYR A 150 19.54 -3.38 -10.61
N GLN A 151 20.44 -4.05 -11.32
CA GLN A 151 21.08 -3.50 -12.52
C GLN A 151 20.05 -3.15 -13.61
N ARG A 152 19.03 -3.99 -13.79
CA ARG A 152 17.94 -3.67 -14.73
C ARG A 152 17.19 -2.43 -14.27
N VAL A 153 16.72 -2.38 -13.01
CA VAL A 153 15.98 -1.23 -12.49
C VAL A 153 16.77 0.07 -12.66
N ARG A 154 18.08 0.06 -12.38
CA ARG A 154 18.98 1.20 -12.62
C ARG A 154 18.97 1.66 -14.08
N LYS A 155 19.07 0.72 -15.03
CA LYS A 155 19.08 1.03 -16.48
C LYS A 155 17.73 1.58 -16.95
N GLU A 156 16.63 0.97 -16.52
CA GLU A 156 15.28 1.38 -16.91
C GLU A 156 14.90 2.75 -16.32
N THR A 157 15.33 3.04 -15.10
CA THR A 157 14.97 4.29 -14.39
C THR A 157 15.97 5.43 -14.59
N GLY A 158 17.20 5.13 -15.04
CA GLY A 158 18.28 6.10 -15.13
C GLY A 158 18.89 6.53 -13.79
N VAL A 159 18.40 6.00 -12.66
CA VAL A 159 18.89 6.38 -11.32
C VAL A 159 20.38 6.04 -11.20
N LEU A 160 21.20 7.05 -10.91
CA LEU A 160 22.67 6.93 -10.81
C LEU A 160 23.30 6.29 -12.07
N MET A 161 22.80 6.64 -13.24
CA MET A 161 23.34 6.23 -14.54
C MET A 161 23.81 7.45 -15.33
N GLN A 162 24.91 7.32 -16.06
CA GLN A 162 25.42 8.31 -16.99
C GLN A 162 25.89 7.58 -18.26
N ASP A 163 25.38 7.98 -19.43
CA ASP A 163 25.70 7.39 -20.73
C ASP A 163 25.58 5.85 -20.75
N GLY A 164 24.52 5.33 -20.12
CA GLY A 164 24.25 3.88 -20.02
C GLY A 164 25.18 3.12 -19.06
N LYS A 165 26.07 3.81 -18.34
CA LYS A 165 27.00 3.23 -17.35
C LYS A 165 26.62 3.66 -15.94
N PRO A 166 26.93 2.85 -14.91
CA PRO A 166 26.73 3.26 -13.53
C PRO A 166 27.64 4.44 -13.18
N MET A 167 27.07 5.50 -12.61
CA MET A 167 27.87 6.56 -11.99
C MET A 167 28.81 5.95 -10.93
N GLY A 168 30.07 6.41 -10.90
CA GLY A 168 31.12 5.83 -10.04
C GLY A 168 31.71 4.49 -10.55
N GLY A 169 31.32 4.03 -11.74
CA GLY A 169 31.94 2.88 -12.42
C GLY A 169 31.53 1.49 -11.91
N LYS A 170 30.75 1.40 -10.83
CA LYS A 170 30.24 0.15 -10.26
C LYS A 170 28.74 0.26 -9.97
N TYR A 171 28.01 -0.85 -10.10
CA TYR A 171 26.61 -0.86 -9.72
C TYR A 171 26.42 -0.85 -8.20
N SER A 172 27.32 -1.48 -7.43
CA SER A 172 27.22 -1.58 -5.97
C SER A 172 28.54 -1.22 -5.30
N PHE A 173 28.42 -0.53 -4.17
CA PHE A 173 29.50 -0.20 -3.22
C PHE A 173 29.27 -0.89 -1.86
N ASP A 174 28.42 -1.92 -1.82
CA ASP A 174 27.99 -2.59 -0.57
C ASP A 174 29.18 -3.09 0.28
N ALA A 175 30.24 -3.61 -0.34
CA ALA A 175 31.42 -4.08 0.38
C ALA A 175 32.14 -2.97 1.15
N GLU A 176 32.05 -1.73 0.68
CA GLU A 176 32.68 -0.55 1.30
C GLU A 176 31.83 -0.02 2.47
N ASN A 177 30.55 -0.39 2.54
CA ASN A 177 29.56 0.11 3.51
C ASN A 177 29.35 -0.82 4.73
N ARG A 178 30.33 -1.67 5.07
CA ARG A 178 30.24 -2.67 6.16
C ARG A 178 31.12 -2.37 7.37
N LEU A 179 31.68 -1.18 7.46
CA LEU A 179 32.48 -0.77 8.61
C LEU A 179 31.59 -0.58 9.85
N PRO A 180 32.04 -0.99 11.05
CA PRO A 180 31.31 -0.72 12.28
C PRO A 180 31.21 0.80 12.50
N TRP A 181 30.05 1.26 12.98
CA TRP A 181 29.88 2.65 13.36
C TRP A 181 30.73 2.97 14.60
N LYS A 182 31.54 4.02 14.51
CA LYS A 182 32.52 4.39 15.56
C LYS A 182 32.03 5.49 16.50
N GLY A 183 30.75 5.86 16.43
CA GLY A 183 30.21 6.99 17.20
C GLY A 183 30.20 8.33 16.46
N ASP A 184 30.65 8.37 15.19
CA ASP A 184 30.68 9.58 14.36
C ASP A 184 30.00 9.28 12.98
N PRO A 185 28.97 10.05 12.57
CA PRO A 185 28.28 11.09 13.33
C PRO A 185 27.63 10.52 14.59
N PRO A 186 27.43 11.30 15.67
CA PRO A 186 26.79 10.83 16.90
C PRO A 186 25.40 10.27 16.59
N ALA A 187 25.00 9.24 17.35
CA ALA A 187 23.66 8.67 17.21
C ALA A 187 22.63 9.77 17.43
N GLN A 188 21.52 9.67 16.70
CA GLN A 188 20.36 10.51 16.97
C GLN A 188 19.94 10.32 18.43
N ARG A 189 19.62 11.41 19.12
CA ARG A 189 19.11 11.35 20.50
C ARG A 189 17.85 10.50 20.51
N GLU A 190 17.73 9.59 21.47
CA GLU A 190 16.50 8.83 21.67
C GLU A 190 15.32 9.79 21.83
N LEU A 191 14.29 9.57 21.02
CA LEU A 191 13.04 10.31 21.12
C LEU A 191 12.25 9.73 22.30
N PHE A 192 12.26 10.46 23.42
CA PHE A 192 11.41 10.13 24.55
C PHE A 192 9.98 10.60 24.28
N PHE A 193 9.12 9.67 23.89
CA PHE A 193 7.68 9.89 23.88
C PHE A 193 7.14 9.61 25.29
N GLY A 194 7.35 10.56 26.20
CA GLY A 194 6.94 10.43 27.60
C GLY A 194 5.43 10.27 27.73
N GLY A 195 4.98 9.09 28.17
CA GLY A 195 3.68 8.95 28.80
C GLY A 195 3.75 9.59 30.18
N ARG A 196 2.93 10.63 30.42
CA ARG A 196 2.57 10.99 31.80
C ARG A 196 1.93 9.74 32.41
N ARG A 197 2.68 9.06 33.29
CA ARG A 197 2.10 8.13 34.25
C ARG A 197 1.25 8.98 35.19
N ASN A 198 -0.07 8.98 34.97
CA ASN A 198 -1.03 9.21 36.03
C ASN A 198 -1.49 7.84 36.53
#